data_AF-A0A2V8QXC6-F1
#
_entry.id   AF-A0A2V8QXC6-F1
#
_cell.length_a   1.000
_cell.length_b   1.000
_cell.length_c   1.000
_cell.angle_alpha   90.00
_cell.angle_beta   90.00
_cell.angle_gamma   90.00
#
_symmetry.space_group_name_H-M   'P 1'
#
loop_
_entity.id
_entity.type
_entity.pdbx_description
1 polymer ?
#
loop_
_entity_poly.entity_id
_entity_poly.type
_entity_poly.pdbx_seq_one_letter_code
_entity_poly.pdbx_strand_id
1 'polypeptide(L)'
;MRVHHSDHLEDSNNLFLNVNTRRRVAAVILRRRLFVPGTLLALLFASALAHATASRAQDARKSRITTASGVRVRERPDTNAGESAKLPLGVVVEELEQSKEKAKVGTSEDYWYLVAAPGGAKGWVFGGLTAPFDAARREEIYQSIASERLANKAASFADLTDLVHFLDRAAKEVTRRDALAELEFARLNALGRSLSSIPIEQHENPTYKQWTTERDSEIVRRSTETSPSPSASRGRRRRRPCPASARATWDALCSTRPRPTAGI
;
A
#
# COMPACT_ATOMS: atom_id res chain seq x y z
N MET A 1 25.75 -49.84 57.69
CA MET A 1 24.36 -50.31 57.90
C MET A 1 23.96 -50.99 56.60
N ARG A 2 24.02 -52.33 56.52
CA ARG A 2 23.03 -53.33 57.02
C ARG A 2 21.71 -53.26 56.23
N VAL A 3 21.49 -54.33 55.48
CA VAL A 3 20.40 -54.63 54.54
C VAL A 3 19.22 -55.27 55.28
N HIS A 4 18.00 -55.12 54.76
CA HIS A 4 16.98 -56.19 54.73
C HIS A 4 16.37 -56.17 53.31
N HIS A 5 16.55 -57.24 52.52
CA HIS A 5 15.69 -58.43 52.42
C HIS A 5 14.36 -58.10 51.69
N SER A 6 14.17 -58.58 50.45
CA SER A 6 13.67 -59.94 50.11
C SER A 6 12.13 -59.98 50.16
N ASP A 7 11.36 -60.69 49.33
CA ASP A 7 11.60 -61.77 48.36
C ASP A 7 10.28 -61.95 47.53
N HIS A 8 10.08 -62.76 46.46
CA HIS A 8 10.85 -63.72 45.64
C HIS A 8 10.07 -63.92 44.29
N LEU A 9 10.42 -64.96 43.49
CA LEU A 9 9.66 -65.64 42.41
C LEU A 9 9.62 -64.93 41.04
N GLU A 10 9.83 -65.52 39.86
CA GLU A 10 10.26 -66.84 39.30
C GLU A 10 9.96 -66.68 37.78
N ASP A 11 10.34 -67.55 36.84
CA ASP A 11 11.64 -68.11 36.46
C ASP A 11 11.51 -68.66 35.01
N SER A 12 12.60 -69.15 34.42
CA SER A 12 12.62 -70.18 33.38
C SER A 12 12.29 -69.77 31.93
N ASN A 13 13.36 -69.31 31.29
CA ASN A 13 13.76 -69.61 29.90
C ASN A 13 13.14 -70.89 29.28
N ASN A 14 12.95 -70.86 27.96
CA ASN A 14 13.48 -71.93 27.09
C ASN A 14 13.72 -71.42 25.66
N LEU A 15 14.99 -71.39 25.24
CA LEU A 15 15.36 -71.31 23.82
C LEU A 15 15.14 -72.68 23.19
N PHE A 16 14.63 -72.74 21.96
CA PHE A 16 15.20 -73.68 20.98
C PHE A 16 15.16 -73.10 19.55
N LEU A 17 16.34 -73.06 18.93
CA LEU A 17 16.55 -72.74 17.53
C LEU A 17 16.10 -73.92 16.66
N ASN A 18 15.60 -73.65 15.44
CA ASN A 18 15.87 -74.56 14.33
C ASN A 18 15.98 -73.82 12.99
N VAL A 19 16.83 -74.34 12.11
CA VAL A 19 17.37 -73.66 10.93
C VAL A 19 17.28 -74.58 9.71
N ASN A 20 16.86 -74.02 8.57
CA ASN A 20 17.00 -74.56 7.20
C ASN A 20 16.48 -75.97 6.90
N THR A 21 15.55 -76.06 5.93
CA THR A 21 15.90 -76.74 4.66
C THR A 21 15.03 -76.29 3.48
N ARG A 22 15.59 -76.41 2.27
CA ARG A 22 14.96 -76.08 0.98
C ARG A 22 14.38 -77.34 0.35
N ARG A 23 13.25 -77.26 -0.38
CA ARG A 23 13.18 -77.57 -1.83
C ARG A 23 11.77 -77.40 -2.43
N ARG A 24 11.80 -77.05 -3.72
CA ARG A 24 10.74 -76.74 -4.71
C ARG A 24 9.67 -77.83 -4.83
N VAL A 25 8.47 -77.49 -5.35
CA VAL A 25 7.94 -77.97 -6.66
C VAL A 25 6.60 -77.30 -7.03
N ALA A 26 6.40 -77.13 -8.35
CA ALA A 26 5.16 -76.87 -9.11
C ALA A 26 4.35 -75.56 -8.91
N ALA A 27 3.97 -74.98 -10.05
CA ALA A 27 3.05 -73.87 -10.16
C ALA A 27 1.60 -74.35 -10.30
N VAL A 28 0.65 -73.54 -9.84
CA VAL A 28 -0.71 -73.49 -10.39
C VAL A 28 -1.04 -72.03 -10.71
N ILE A 29 -1.45 -71.79 -11.94
CA ILE A 29 -1.82 -70.46 -12.46
C ILE A 29 -3.21 -70.11 -11.93
N LEU A 30 -3.35 -68.98 -11.23
CA LEU A 30 -4.66 -68.36 -11.02
C LEU A 30 -4.64 -66.88 -11.38
N ARG A 31 -5.32 -66.54 -12.48
CA ARG A 31 -5.50 -65.16 -12.93
C ARG A 31 -6.40 -64.38 -11.95
N ARG A 32 -5.91 -63.28 -11.40
CA ARG A 32 -6.77 -62.17 -10.94
C ARG A 32 -6.22 -60.82 -11.39
N ARG A 33 -6.92 -60.19 -12.34
CA ARG A 33 -6.84 -58.75 -12.60
C ARG A 33 -7.69 -58.04 -11.54
N LEU A 34 -7.16 -56.97 -10.94
CA LEU A 34 -7.81 -55.92 -10.15
C LEU A 34 -6.67 -54.92 -9.83
N PHE A 35 -6.25 -54.05 -10.75
CA PHE A 35 -6.89 -52.75 -11.01
C PHE A 35 -7.23 -51.99 -9.72
N VAL A 36 -6.24 -51.26 -9.19
CA VAL A 36 -6.41 -50.31 -8.08
C VAL A 36 -5.98 -48.91 -8.51
N PRO A 37 -6.90 -48.09 -9.05
CA PRO A 37 -6.72 -46.65 -9.21
C PRO A 37 -7.87 -45.90 -8.50
N GLY A 38 -7.79 -45.76 -7.17
CA GLY A 38 -8.89 -45.19 -6.38
C GLY A 38 -8.50 -44.29 -5.20
N THR A 39 -7.28 -44.38 -4.69
CA THR A 39 -6.89 -43.68 -3.45
C THR A 39 -6.14 -42.36 -3.66
N LEU A 40 -5.49 -42.15 -4.81
CA LEU A 40 -4.74 -40.92 -5.08
C LEU A 40 -5.63 -39.70 -5.41
N LEU A 41 -6.81 -39.94 -6.01
CA LEU A 41 -7.72 -38.87 -6.46
C LEU A 41 -8.49 -38.22 -5.30
N ALA A 42 -8.80 -39.00 -4.23
CA ALA A 42 -9.52 -38.50 -3.07
C ALA A 42 -8.71 -37.49 -2.24
N LEU A 43 -7.39 -37.69 -2.10
CA LEU A 43 -6.50 -36.78 -1.38
C LEU A 43 -6.32 -35.43 -2.10
N LEU A 44 -6.31 -35.43 -3.43
CA LEU A 44 -6.25 -34.20 -4.23
C LEU A 44 -7.56 -33.39 -4.12
N PHE A 45 -8.72 -34.04 -4.04
CA PHE A 45 -10.00 -33.34 -3.86
C PHE A 45 -10.18 -32.73 -2.46
N ALA A 46 -9.73 -33.42 -1.39
CA ALA A 46 -9.77 -32.88 -0.03
C ALA A 46 -8.92 -31.60 0.12
N SER A 47 -7.80 -31.52 -0.60
CA SER A 47 -6.88 -30.37 -0.56
C SER A 47 -7.47 -29.11 -1.20
N ALA A 48 -8.30 -29.24 -2.24
CA ALA A 48 -8.92 -28.12 -2.93
C ALA A 48 -9.99 -27.41 -2.06
N LEU A 49 -10.75 -28.19 -1.28
CA LEU A 49 -11.83 -27.65 -0.45
C LEU A 49 -11.32 -26.81 0.73
N ALA A 50 -10.16 -27.15 1.29
CA ALA A 50 -9.53 -26.41 2.38
C ALA A 50 -8.96 -25.04 1.96
N HIS A 51 -8.44 -24.91 0.73
CA HIS A 51 -7.96 -23.62 0.22
C HIS A 51 -9.10 -22.64 -0.05
N ALA A 52 -10.25 -23.13 -0.52
CA ALA A 52 -11.43 -22.31 -0.80
C ALA A 52 -12.03 -21.66 0.47
N THR A 53 -12.04 -22.37 1.60
CA THR A 53 -12.55 -21.83 2.87
C THR A 53 -11.58 -20.84 3.52
N ALA A 54 -10.28 -21.08 3.43
CA ALA A 54 -9.25 -20.16 3.92
C ALA A 54 -9.29 -18.80 3.21
N SER A 55 -9.44 -18.80 1.86
CA SER A 55 -9.61 -17.58 1.07
C SER A 55 -10.80 -16.74 1.55
N ARG A 56 -11.96 -17.38 1.71
CA ARG A 56 -13.22 -16.72 2.10
C ARG A 56 -13.20 -16.15 3.54
N ALA A 57 -12.28 -16.62 4.38
CA ALA A 57 -12.07 -16.09 5.73
C ALA A 57 -11.12 -14.87 5.75
N GLN A 58 -10.31 -14.65 4.70
CA GLN A 58 -9.53 -13.42 4.56
C GLN A 58 -10.39 -12.26 4.03
N ASP A 59 -11.34 -12.54 3.13
CA ASP A 59 -12.31 -11.55 2.60
C ASP A 59 -13.21 -10.91 3.67
N ALA A 60 -13.31 -11.50 4.87
CA ALA A 60 -14.13 -10.99 5.98
C ALA A 60 -13.38 -10.01 6.91
N ARG A 61 -12.08 -9.77 6.71
CA ARG A 61 -11.28 -8.89 7.57
C ARG A 61 -11.54 -7.43 7.22
N LYS A 62 -12.18 -6.71 8.15
CA LYS A 62 -12.36 -5.27 8.04
C LYS A 62 -11.00 -4.59 7.86
N SER A 63 -10.93 -3.69 6.89
CA SER A 63 -9.73 -2.91 6.60
C SER A 63 -10.02 -1.42 6.76
N ARG A 64 -8.99 -0.65 7.10
CA ARG A 64 -9.03 0.81 7.16
C ARG A 64 -7.89 1.38 6.34
N ILE A 65 -7.98 2.63 5.93
CA ILE A 65 -6.91 3.37 5.26
C ILE A 65 -6.59 4.65 6.03
N THR A 66 -5.32 5.03 6.16
CA THR A 66 -4.92 6.31 6.77
C THR A 66 -5.29 7.49 5.87
N THR A 67 -6.02 8.46 6.42
CA THR A 67 -6.48 9.67 5.69
C THR A 67 -5.70 10.93 6.05
N ALA A 68 -4.81 10.85 7.05
CA ALA A 68 -3.87 11.91 7.41
C ALA A 68 -2.42 11.46 7.22
N SER A 69 -1.51 12.42 7.12
CA SER A 69 -0.08 12.16 7.03
C SER A 69 0.54 11.86 8.38
N GLY A 70 1.34 10.80 8.48
CA GLY A 70 2.09 10.48 9.69
C GLY A 70 1.23 10.08 10.89
N VAL A 71 0.20 9.25 10.68
CA VAL A 71 -0.70 8.74 11.72
C VAL A 71 0.07 7.92 12.75
N ARG A 72 -0.05 8.29 14.03
CA ARG A 72 0.68 7.64 15.14
C ARG A 72 -0.03 6.37 15.57
N VAL A 73 0.69 5.24 15.57
CA VAL A 73 0.27 3.96 16.14
C VAL A 73 0.73 3.92 17.59
N ARG A 74 -0.19 3.64 18.52
CA ARG A 74 0.05 3.73 19.96
C ARG A 74 -0.10 2.38 20.68
N GLU A 75 0.56 2.24 21.82
CA GLU A 75 0.48 1.04 22.65
C GLU A 75 -0.91 0.85 23.30
N ARG A 76 -1.63 1.96 23.54
CA ARG A 76 -2.97 2.01 24.14
C ARG A 76 -3.86 3.02 23.40
N PRO A 77 -5.20 2.93 23.50
CA PRO A 77 -6.15 3.85 22.88
C PRO A 77 -6.23 5.21 23.62
N ASP A 78 -5.11 5.93 23.68
CA ASP A 78 -4.91 7.13 24.49
C ASP A 78 -3.84 8.01 23.84
N THR A 79 -4.09 9.31 23.69
CA THR A 79 -3.16 10.26 23.06
C THR A 79 -1.82 10.41 23.78
N ASN A 80 -1.74 10.01 25.04
CA ASN A 80 -0.55 10.07 25.89
C ASN A 80 0.21 8.72 25.95
N ALA A 81 -0.29 7.66 25.31
CA ALA A 81 0.37 6.37 25.27
C ALA A 81 1.60 6.38 24.35
N GLY A 82 2.56 5.48 24.61
CA GLY A 82 3.77 5.32 23.80
C GLY A 82 3.45 5.07 22.32
N GLU A 83 4.32 5.56 21.44
CA GLU A 83 4.17 5.48 19.98
C GLU A 83 5.04 4.36 19.43
N SER A 84 4.42 3.29 18.93
CA SER A 84 5.12 2.13 18.38
C SER A 84 5.51 2.31 16.92
N ALA A 85 4.77 3.13 16.15
CA ALA A 85 5.06 3.44 14.76
C ALA A 85 4.38 4.74 14.29
N LYS A 86 4.76 5.21 13.10
CA LYS A 86 4.13 6.32 12.40
C LYS A 86 3.81 5.89 10.96
N LEU A 87 2.55 5.88 10.57
CA LEU A 87 2.08 5.45 9.25
C LEU A 87 1.99 6.65 8.28
N PRO A 88 2.52 6.55 7.06
CA PRO A 88 2.27 7.54 6.01
C PRO A 88 0.79 7.56 5.57
N LEU A 89 0.44 8.53 4.72
CA LEU A 89 -0.89 8.64 4.11
C LEU A 89 -1.20 7.43 3.21
N GLY A 90 -2.46 7.01 3.20
CA GLY A 90 -2.96 5.98 2.29
C GLY A 90 -2.48 4.55 2.58
N VAL A 91 -2.02 4.28 3.79
CA VAL A 91 -1.67 2.91 4.23
C VAL A 91 -2.95 2.17 4.60
N VAL A 92 -3.21 1.06 3.91
CA VAL A 92 -4.26 0.12 4.27
C VAL A 92 -3.77 -0.74 5.45
N VAL A 93 -4.61 -0.88 6.48
CA VAL A 93 -4.35 -1.63 7.71
C VAL A 93 -5.51 -2.57 8.03
N GLU A 94 -5.22 -3.71 8.65
CA GLU A 94 -6.24 -4.64 9.14
C GLU A 94 -6.82 -4.14 10.48
N GLU A 95 -8.15 -4.05 10.59
CA GLU A 95 -8.87 -3.71 11.82
C GLU A 95 -9.04 -4.97 12.68
N LEU A 96 -8.32 -5.03 13.82
CA LEU A 96 -8.32 -6.17 14.74
C LEU A 96 -9.32 -5.99 15.89
N GLU A 97 -9.47 -4.77 16.39
CA GLU A 97 -10.36 -4.42 17.50
C GLU A 97 -10.81 -2.96 17.37
N GLN A 98 -11.95 -2.62 17.98
CA GLN A 98 -12.47 -1.26 18.13
C GLN A 98 -12.69 -0.98 19.62
N SER A 99 -12.36 0.22 20.10
CA SER A 99 -12.62 0.61 21.48
C SER A 99 -14.13 0.61 21.78
N LYS A 100 -14.51 0.32 23.03
CA LYS A 100 -15.92 0.31 23.45
C LYS A 100 -16.58 1.69 23.37
N GLU A 101 -15.80 2.72 23.65
CA GLU A 101 -16.23 4.11 23.70
C GLU A 101 -15.46 4.94 22.67
N LYS A 102 -16.07 6.05 22.24
CA LYS A 102 -15.38 7.07 21.44
C LYS A 102 -14.49 7.92 22.34
N ALA A 103 -13.38 8.39 21.78
CA ALA A 103 -12.55 9.41 22.38
C ALA A 103 -12.66 10.71 21.58
N LYS A 104 -12.54 11.85 22.26
CA LYS A 104 -12.36 13.14 21.63
C LYS A 104 -10.87 13.46 21.52
N VAL A 105 -10.38 13.64 20.29
CA VAL A 105 -8.98 13.98 19.99
C VAL A 105 -8.96 15.25 19.16
N GLY A 106 -8.52 16.35 19.77
CA GLY A 106 -8.61 17.68 19.18
C GLY A 106 -10.07 18.09 18.94
N THR A 107 -10.41 18.35 17.69
CA THR A 107 -11.78 18.72 17.25
C THR A 107 -12.66 17.53 16.87
N SER A 108 -12.11 16.32 16.78
CA SER A 108 -12.81 15.14 16.25
C SER A 108 -13.15 14.14 17.35
N GLU A 109 -14.24 13.39 17.16
CA GLU A 109 -14.69 12.33 18.09
C GLU A 109 -14.95 11.03 17.31
N ASP A 110 -14.20 9.98 17.63
CA ASP A 110 -14.30 8.66 17.00
C ASP A 110 -13.76 7.59 17.95
N TYR A 111 -13.93 6.32 17.60
CA TYR A 111 -13.32 5.19 18.28
C TYR A 111 -11.82 5.11 18.02
N TRP A 112 -11.11 4.41 18.90
CA TRP A 112 -9.78 3.90 18.59
C TRP A 112 -9.90 2.51 17.97
N TYR A 113 -8.98 2.17 17.07
CA TYR A 113 -8.93 0.87 16.42
C TYR A 113 -7.56 0.23 16.66
N LEU A 114 -7.53 -1.00 17.16
CA LEU A 114 -6.32 -1.81 17.18
C LEU A 114 -6.10 -2.29 15.76
N VAL A 115 -4.97 -1.95 15.16
CA VAL A 115 -4.67 -2.28 13.77
C VAL A 115 -3.36 -3.03 13.63
N ALA A 116 -3.25 -3.84 12.57
CA ALA A 116 -2.00 -4.35 12.04
C ALA A 116 -1.70 -3.71 10.69
N ALA A 117 -0.51 -3.11 10.56
CA ALA A 117 -0.07 -2.47 9.33
C ALA A 117 0.91 -3.35 8.55
N PRO A 118 1.01 -3.17 7.21
CA PRO A 118 2.09 -3.74 6.41
C PRO A 118 3.46 -3.41 7.00
N GLY A 119 4.36 -4.39 7.05
CA GLY A 119 5.66 -4.27 7.74
C GLY A 119 5.64 -4.64 9.23
N GLY A 120 4.51 -5.09 9.78
CA GLY A 120 4.45 -5.73 11.11
C GLY A 120 4.22 -4.78 12.29
N ALA A 121 4.07 -3.47 12.05
CA ALA A 121 3.66 -2.54 13.09
C ALA A 121 2.22 -2.85 13.56
N LYS A 122 2.02 -2.89 14.87
CA LYS A 122 0.72 -3.16 15.51
C LYS A 122 0.48 -2.19 16.66
N GLY A 123 -0.77 -1.76 16.83
CA GLY A 123 -1.20 -0.91 17.93
C GLY A 123 -2.45 -0.10 17.60
N TRP A 124 -2.80 0.82 18.49
CA TRP A 124 -4.02 1.61 18.43
C TRP A 124 -3.85 2.86 17.58
N VAL A 125 -4.79 3.10 16.66
CA VAL A 125 -4.89 4.29 15.83
C VAL A 125 -6.23 4.97 16.09
N PHE A 126 -6.23 6.31 16.17
CA PHE A 126 -7.46 7.07 16.35
C PHE A 126 -8.27 7.10 15.05
N GLY A 127 -9.56 6.77 15.17
CA GLY A 127 -10.49 6.60 14.05
C GLY A 127 -10.54 7.77 13.09
N GLY A 128 -10.62 9.00 13.61
CA GLY A 128 -10.69 10.22 12.81
C GLY A 128 -9.46 10.57 11.97
N LEU A 129 -8.41 9.73 11.98
CA LEU A 129 -7.25 9.79 11.06
C LEU A 129 -7.25 8.65 10.04
N THR A 130 -8.37 7.92 9.94
CA THR A 130 -8.57 6.76 9.06
C THR A 130 -9.99 6.75 8.48
N ALA A 131 -10.18 6.05 7.36
CA ALA A 131 -11.50 5.71 6.83
C ALA A 131 -11.63 4.18 6.67
N PRO A 132 -12.85 3.61 6.68
CA PRO A 132 -13.07 2.23 6.23
C PRO A 132 -12.55 2.04 4.81
N PHE A 133 -11.92 0.89 4.54
CA PHE A 133 -11.36 0.57 3.24
C PHE A 133 -12.06 -0.65 2.63
N ASP A 134 -12.63 -0.46 1.44
CA ASP A 134 -13.18 -1.51 0.59
C ASP A 134 -12.37 -1.55 -0.71
N ALA A 135 -11.78 -2.71 -1.01
CA ALA A 135 -10.97 -2.89 -2.21
C ALA A 135 -11.76 -2.71 -3.52
N ALA A 136 -13.07 -2.96 -3.53
CA ALA A 136 -13.94 -2.74 -4.68
C ALA A 136 -14.20 -1.24 -4.94
N ARG A 137 -14.08 -0.39 -3.91
CA ARG A 137 -14.23 1.08 -3.98
C ARG A 137 -12.90 1.84 -3.88
N ARG A 138 -11.78 1.12 -3.97
CA ARG A 138 -10.39 1.61 -3.94
C ARG A 138 -10.19 2.95 -4.65
N GLU A 139 -10.61 3.04 -5.92
CA GLU A 139 -10.33 4.22 -6.75
C GLU A 139 -11.06 5.46 -6.23
N GLU A 140 -12.35 5.32 -5.87
CA GLU A 140 -13.18 6.36 -5.25
C GLU A 140 -12.58 6.84 -3.92
N ILE A 141 -12.12 5.91 -3.08
CA ILE A 141 -11.47 6.21 -1.81
C ILE A 141 -10.17 7.00 -2.03
N TYR A 142 -9.34 6.61 -3.01
CA TYR A 142 -8.12 7.34 -3.34
C TYR A 142 -8.41 8.74 -3.88
N GLN A 143 -9.44 8.90 -4.73
CA GLN A 143 -9.89 10.19 -5.24
C GLN A 143 -10.39 11.11 -4.11
N SER A 144 -11.16 10.60 -3.14
CA SER A 144 -11.61 11.36 -1.97
C SER A 144 -10.45 11.86 -1.12
N ILE A 145 -9.52 10.96 -0.75
CA ILE A 145 -8.32 11.32 0.03
C ILE A 145 -7.48 12.37 -0.71
N ALA A 146 -7.28 12.21 -2.02
CA ALA A 146 -6.54 13.18 -2.84
C ALA A 146 -7.22 14.58 -2.81
N SER A 147 -8.53 14.63 -3.00
CA SER A 147 -9.34 15.85 -3.00
C SER A 147 -9.30 16.56 -1.63
N GLU A 148 -9.57 15.83 -0.55
CA GLU A 148 -9.57 16.36 0.83
C GLU A 148 -8.20 16.91 1.23
N ARG A 149 -7.12 16.21 0.91
CA ARG A 149 -5.75 16.64 1.25
C ARG A 149 -5.30 17.82 0.40
N LEU A 150 -5.72 17.92 -0.86
CA LEU A 150 -5.48 19.11 -1.69
C LEU A 150 -6.31 20.32 -1.24
N ALA A 151 -7.54 20.13 -0.76
CA ALA A 151 -8.38 21.21 -0.25
C ALA A 151 -7.77 21.95 0.95
N ASN A 152 -6.93 21.28 1.75
CA ASN A 152 -6.17 21.92 2.81
C ASN A 152 -5.09 22.88 2.24
N LYS A 153 -5.40 24.18 2.20
CA LYS A 153 -4.48 25.24 1.76
C LYS A 153 -3.28 25.43 2.70
N ALA A 154 -3.37 25.02 3.96
CA ALA A 154 -2.33 25.13 4.98
C ALA A 154 -1.50 23.84 5.18
N ALA A 155 -1.58 22.89 4.23
CA ALA A 155 -0.76 21.68 4.25
C ALA A 155 0.74 22.03 4.28
N SER A 156 1.50 21.40 5.18
CA SER A 156 2.94 21.61 5.30
C SER A 156 3.71 20.93 4.16
N PHE A 157 4.99 21.26 4.00
CA PHE A 157 5.87 20.55 3.06
C PHE A 157 5.81 19.02 3.27
N ALA A 158 5.83 18.56 4.52
CA ALA A 158 5.78 17.13 4.86
C ALA A 158 4.41 16.48 4.57
N ASP A 159 3.30 17.22 4.69
CA ASP A 159 1.98 16.73 4.24
C ASP A 159 1.94 16.58 2.72
N LEU A 160 2.56 17.51 1.99
CA LEU A 160 2.56 17.54 0.53
C LEU A 160 3.48 16.47 -0.08
N THR A 161 4.65 16.20 0.51
CA THR A 161 5.52 15.10 0.04
C THR A 161 4.91 13.73 0.30
N ASP A 162 4.30 13.52 1.48
CA ASP A 162 3.58 12.28 1.80
C ASP A 162 2.33 12.09 0.91
N LEU A 163 1.65 13.18 0.54
CA LEU A 163 0.58 13.15 -0.47
C LEU A 163 1.10 12.73 -1.85
N VAL A 164 2.22 13.27 -2.33
CA VAL A 164 2.83 12.81 -3.60
C VAL A 164 3.19 11.33 -3.52
N HIS A 165 3.85 10.88 -2.45
CA HIS A 165 4.20 9.47 -2.25
C HIS A 165 3.00 8.53 -2.19
N PHE A 166 1.88 8.96 -1.60
CA PHE A 166 0.62 8.23 -1.65
C PHE A 166 0.12 8.11 -3.10
N LEU A 167 0.09 9.21 -3.84
CA LEU A 167 -0.40 9.25 -5.22
C LEU A 167 0.49 8.47 -6.19
N ASP A 168 1.83 8.47 -5.99
CA ASP A 168 2.80 7.63 -6.72
C ASP A 168 2.50 6.12 -6.56
N ARG A 169 1.87 5.70 -5.45
CA ARG A 169 1.43 4.32 -5.22
C ARG A 169 0.04 4.09 -5.78
N ALA A 170 -0.91 4.96 -5.43
CA ALA A 170 -2.30 4.88 -5.86
C ALA A 170 -2.45 4.82 -7.40
N ALA A 171 -1.67 5.61 -8.15
CA ALA A 171 -1.68 5.62 -9.61
C ALA A 171 -1.28 4.26 -10.25
N LYS A 172 -0.52 3.42 -9.53
CA LYS A 172 -0.13 2.05 -9.98
C LYS A 172 -1.19 1.00 -9.65
N GLU A 173 -2.17 1.36 -8.83
CA GLU A 173 -3.18 0.47 -8.25
C GLU A 173 -4.59 0.71 -8.82
N VAL A 174 -4.77 1.75 -9.63
CA VAL A 174 -6.01 2.06 -10.36
C VAL A 174 -5.98 1.55 -11.79
N THR A 175 -7.15 1.25 -12.35
CA THR A 175 -7.34 0.70 -13.69
C THR A 175 -8.16 1.59 -14.60
N ARG A 176 -9.12 2.37 -14.06
CA ARG A 176 -9.91 3.30 -14.87
C ARG A 176 -9.10 4.53 -15.25
N ARG A 177 -9.22 4.97 -16.50
CA ARG A 177 -8.37 6.03 -17.08
C ARG A 177 -8.72 7.43 -16.56
N ASP A 178 -9.97 7.65 -16.17
CA ASP A 178 -10.44 8.86 -15.48
C ASP A 178 -9.84 8.96 -14.08
N ALA A 179 -9.95 7.90 -13.27
CA ALA A 179 -9.33 7.83 -11.94
C ALA A 179 -7.80 8.05 -12.00
N LEU A 180 -7.12 7.40 -12.95
CA LEU A 180 -5.69 7.62 -13.17
C LEU A 180 -5.36 9.08 -13.51
N ALA A 181 -6.12 9.70 -14.42
CA ALA A 181 -5.91 11.09 -14.82
C ALA A 181 -6.12 12.08 -13.66
N GLU A 182 -7.13 11.85 -12.82
CA GLU A 182 -7.38 12.66 -11.62
C GLU A 182 -6.27 12.51 -10.56
N LEU A 183 -5.83 11.27 -10.29
CA LEU A 183 -4.75 11.02 -9.33
C LEU A 183 -3.41 11.60 -9.81
N GLU A 184 -3.07 11.47 -11.10
CA GLU A 184 -1.86 12.10 -11.67
C GLU A 184 -1.94 13.63 -11.66
N PHE A 185 -3.11 14.22 -11.96
CA PHE A 185 -3.28 15.67 -11.83
C PHE A 185 -3.15 16.14 -10.37
N ALA A 186 -3.72 15.39 -9.43
CA ALA A 186 -3.57 15.64 -8.00
C ALA A 186 -2.10 15.56 -7.55
N ARG A 187 -1.35 14.59 -8.09
CA ARG A 187 0.07 14.35 -7.82
C ARG A 187 0.93 15.52 -8.29
N LEU A 188 0.71 15.99 -9.52
CA LEU A 188 1.40 17.16 -10.07
C LEU A 188 1.07 18.44 -9.30
N ASN A 189 -0.17 18.61 -8.84
CA ASN A 189 -0.58 19.73 -7.98
C ASN A 189 0.14 19.69 -6.62
N ALA A 190 0.14 18.54 -5.95
CA ALA A 190 0.85 18.33 -4.69
C ALA A 190 2.38 18.55 -4.82
N LEU A 191 2.99 18.07 -5.91
CA LEU A 191 4.41 18.28 -6.23
C LEU A 191 4.72 19.77 -6.49
N GLY A 192 3.92 20.45 -7.32
CA GLY A 192 4.09 21.89 -7.57
C GLY A 192 3.97 22.72 -6.29
N ARG A 193 3.05 22.35 -5.40
CA ARG A 193 2.88 22.98 -4.09
C ARG A 193 4.04 22.67 -3.13
N SER A 194 4.54 21.44 -3.07
CA SER A 194 5.67 21.10 -2.19
C SER A 194 6.93 21.86 -2.59
N LEU A 195 7.22 21.92 -3.89
CA LEU A 195 8.33 22.70 -4.45
C LEU A 195 8.17 24.21 -4.16
N SER A 196 6.96 24.75 -4.30
CA SER A 196 6.67 26.16 -4.00
C SER A 196 6.74 26.50 -2.51
N SER A 197 6.71 25.50 -1.62
CA SER A 197 6.81 25.69 -0.16
C SER A 197 8.23 25.67 0.39
N ILE A 198 9.24 25.37 -0.46
CA ILE A 198 10.66 25.37 -0.08
C ILE A 198 11.15 26.83 0.02
N PRO A 199 11.63 27.31 1.18
CA PRO A 199 12.23 28.63 1.28
C PRO A 199 13.52 28.71 0.46
N ILE A 200 13.73 29.81 -0.28
CA ILE A 200 14.88 29.99 -1.18
C ILE A 200 16.20 29.90 -0.39
N GLU A 201 16.21 30.41 0.84
CA GLU A 201 17.36 30.43 1.74
C GLU A 201 17.71 29.04 2.28
N GLN A 202 16.78 28.07 2.19
CA GLN A 202 16.92 26.73 2.75
C GLN A 202 17.17 25.65 1.68
N HIS A 203 17.41 26.00 0.41
CA HIS A 203 17.59 25.02 -0.67
C HIS A 203 18.70 23.96 -0.40
N GLU A 204 19.72 24.30 0.38
CA GLU A 204 20.78 23.37 0.81
C GLU A 204 20.41 22.49 2.02
N ASN A 205 19.24 22.68 2.63
CA ASN A 205 18.73 21.78 3.67
C ASN A 205 18.59 20.36 3.10
N PRO A 206 19.18 19.32 3.74
CA PRO A 206 19.15 17.95 3.25
C PRO A 206 17.75 17.44 2.88
N THR A 207 16.71 17.82 3.63
CA THR A 207 15.32 17.41 3.36
C THR A 207 14.80 17.92 2.01
N TYR A 208 15.03 19.20 1.69
CA TYR A 208 14.58 19.80 0.42
C TYR A 208 15.50 19.38 -0.74
N LYS A 209 16.81 19.25 -0.48
CA LYS A 209 17.80 18.81 -1.46
C LYS A 209 17.57 17.36 -1.89
N GLN A 210 17.27 16.46 -0.95
CA GLN A 210 16.86 15.09 -1.25
C GLN A 210 15.57 15.08 -2.09
N TRP A 211 14.52 15.76 -1.62
CA TRP A 211 13.23 15.81 -2.33
C TRP A 211 13.34 16.28 -3.78
N THR A 212 14.09 17.37 -4.02
CA THR A 212 14.29 17.91 -5.37
C THR A 212 15.20 17.04 -6.25
N THR A 213 16.16 16.31 -5.66
CA THR A 213 17.03 15.36 -6.37
C THR A 213 16.25 14.11 -6.79
N GLU A 214 15.42 13.56 -5.91
CA GLU A 214 14.61 12.37 -6.21
C GLU A 214 13.58 12.59 -7.33
N ARG A 215 13.16 13.84 -7.54
CA ARG A 215 12.16 14.26 -8.54
C ARG A 215 12.78 15.03 -9.72
N ASP A 216 14.11 15.02 -9.87
CA ASP A 216 14.82 15.92 -10.81
C ASP A 216 14.33 15.81 -12.26
N SER A 217 14.03 14.59 -12.72
CA SER A 217 13.48 14.31 -14.06
C SER A 217 12.08 14.87 -14.31
N GLU A 218 11.34 15.23 -13.26
CA GLU A 218 10.01 15.83 -13.30
C GLU A 218 10.06 17.37 -13.20
N ILE A 219 11.20 17.94 -12.80
CA ILE A 219 11.34 19.36 -12.47
C ILE A 219 12.03 20.13 -13.62
N VAL A 220 11.24 20.81 -14.44
CA VAL A 220 11.78 21.74 -15.45
C VAL A 220 12.25 23.04 -14.78
N ARG A 221 13.53 23.11 -14.41
CA ARG A 221 14.15 24.36 -13.96
C ARG A 221 14.26 25.34 -15.13
N ARG A 222 13.74 26.56 -14.96
CA ARG A 222 14.04 27.67 -15.87
C ARG A 222 15.49 28.07 -15.63
N SER A 223 16.39 27.75 -16.57
CA SER A 223 17.76 28.27 -16.51
C SER A 223 17.74 29.79 -16.59
N THR A 224 18.35 30.45 -15.61
CA THR A 224 18.66 31.89 -15.68
C THR A 224 19.95 32.08 -16.48
N GLU A 225 20.01 31.49 -17.68
CA GLU A 225 21.05 31.84 -18.64
C GLU A 225 20.74 33.24 -19.19
N THR A 226 21.40 34.22 -18.57
CA THR A 226 21.91 35.44 -19.18
C THR A 226 20.94 36.20 -20.09
N SER A 227 20.44 37.35 -19.62
CA SER A 227 19.84 38.39 -20.47
C SER A 227 20.65 38.55 -21.76
N PRO A 228 20.00 38.56 -22.94
CA PRO A 228 20.73 38.56 -24.21
C PRO A 228 21.56 39.84 -24.32
N SER A 229 22.88 39.68 -24.17
CA SER A 229 23.83 40.76 -24.44
C SER A 229 23.67 41.20 -25.91
N PRO A 230 23.72 42.51 -26.25
CA PRO A 230 23.30 43.01 -27.56
C PRO A 230 24.13 42.55 -28.77
N SER A 231 25.20 41.77 -28.55
CA SER A 231 26.18 41.36 -29.57
C SER A 231 25.80 40.12 -30.40
N ALA A 232 24.64 39.50 -30.15
CA ALA A 232 24.21 38.27 -30.83
C ALA A 232 23.68 38.48 -32.27
N SER A 233 24.47 39.10 -33.16
CA SER A 233 24.15 39.26 -34.59
C SER A 233 25.08 38.46 -35.52
N ARG A 234 24.77 37.17 -35.70
CA ARG A 234 24.93 36.36 -36.95
C ARG A 234 24.80 34.87 -36.64
N GLY A 235 23.65 34.30 -36.97
CA GLY A 235 23.37 32.88 -36.72
C GLY A 235 22.05 32.42 -37.33
N ARG A 236 21.88 32.56 -38.65
CA ARG A 236 20.67 32.08 -39.37
C ARG A 236 20.52 30.56 -39.21
N ARG A 237 19.78 30.10 -38.21
CA ARG A 237 19.16 28.75 -38.23
C ARG A 237 17.73 28.87 -38.75
N ARG A 238 17.48 28.26 -39.91
CA ARG A 238 16.16 28.20 -40.55
C ARG A 238 15.18 27.48 -39.62
N ARG A 239 14.25 28.21 -38.98
CA ARG A 239 13.06 27.59 -38.40
C ARG A 239 12.16 27.10 -39.54
N ARG A 240 11.71 25.84 -39.49
CA ARG A 240 10.61 25.38 -40.36
C ARG A 240 9.35 26.17 -40.00
N PRO A 241 8.55 26.67 -40.97
CA PRO A 241 7.30 27.33 -40.66
C PRO A 241 6.30 26.33 -40.08
N CYS A 242 5.64 26.68 -38.97
CA CYS A 242 4.42 25.98 -38.56
C CYS A 242 3.32 26.27 -39.59
N PRO A 243 2.45 25.29 -39.93
CA PRO A 243 1.30 25.54 -40.77
C PRO A 243 0.34 26.55 -40.12
N ALA A 244 -0.18 27.47 -40.92
CA ALA A 244 -0.97 28.61 -40.43
C ALA A 244 -2.35 28.25 -39.84
N SER A 245 -2.80 27.01 -40.01
CA SER A 245 -4.12 26.53 -39.56
C SER A 245 -4.27 26.43 -38.03
N ALA A 246 -3.17 26.33 -37.27
CA ALA A 246 -3.22 26.15 -35.82
C ALA A 246 -3.38 27.47 -35.00
N ARG A 247 -3.47 28.63 -35.66
CA ARG A 247 -3.55 29.94 -34.97
C ARG A 247 -4.97 30.50 -34.90
N ALA A 248 -5.87 30.11 -35.80
CA ALA A 248 -7.23 30.66 -35.89
C ALA A 248 -8.19 30.19 -34.78
N THR A 249 -7.93 29.04 -34.14
CA THR A 249 -8.82 28.45 -33.13
C THR A 249 -8.60 28.98 -31.70
N TRP A 250 -7.45 29.58 -31.41
CA TRP A 250 -7.16 30.12 -30.06
C TRP A 250 -7.72 31.53 -29.83
N ASP A 251 -7.63 32.42 -30.82
CA ASP A 251 -8.08 33.81 -30.67
C ASP A 251 -9.62 33.92 -30.59
N ALA A 252 -10.36 32.96 -31.15
CA ALA A 252 -11.82 32.92 -31.09
C ALA A 252 -12.37 32.69 -29.67
N LEU A 253 -11.69 31.90 -28.84
CA LEU A 253 -12.15 31.51 -27.50
C LEU A 253 -11.88 32.58 -26.42
N CYS A 254 -10.99 33.55 -26.68
CA CYS A 254 -10.61 34.57 -25.70
C CYS A 254 -11.39 35.89 -25.83
N SER A 255 -12.22 36.06 -26.87
CA SER A 255 -12.87 37.35 -27.18
C SER A 255 -14.23 37.58 -26.49
N THR A 256 -14.85 36.56 -25.89
CA THR A 256 -16.19 36.63 -25.30
C THR A 256 -16.18 36.86 -23.78
N ARG A 257 -15.81 38.08 -23.37
CA ARG A 257 -16.24 38.65 -22.08
C ARG A 257 -16.91 40.00 -22.29
N PRO A 258 -18.17 40.21 -21.85
CA PRO A 258 -18.82 41.51 -21.93
C PRO A 258 -18.14 42.52 -21.00
N ARG A 259 -18.07 43.78 -21.42
CA ARG A 259 -17.56 44.88 -20.59
C ARG A 259 -18.55 45.22 -19.46
N PRO A 260 -18.09 45.55 -18.25
CA PRO A 260 -18.95 46.15 -17.24
C PRO A 260 -19.38 47.55 -17.67
N THR A 261 -20.67 47.84 -17.58
CA THR A 261 -21.22 49.20 -17.72
C THR A 261 -20.87 50.02 -16.49
N ALA A 262 -20.25 51.19 -16.69
CA ALA A 262 -20.09 52.17 -15.63
C ALA A 262 -21.45 52.79 -15.28
N GLY A 263 -21.84 52.74 -14.00
CA GLY A 263 -22.98 53.48 -13.47
C GLY A 263 -22.55 54.88 -13.02
N ILE A 264 -23.43 55.85 -13.26
CA ILE A 264 -23.49 57.16 -12.59
C ILE A 264 -24.68 57.10 -11.64
#